data_AF-A0A9W6WUB8-F1
#
_entry.id   AF-A0A9W6WUB8-F1
#
_cell.length_a   1.000
_cell.length_b   1.000
_cell.length_c   1.000
_cell.angle_alpha   90.00
_cell.angle_beta   90.00
_cell.angle_gamma   90.00
#
_symmetry.space_group_name_H-M   'P 1'
#
loop_
_entity.id
_entity.type
_entity.pdbx_description
1 polymer ?
#
loop_
_entity_poly.entity_id
_entity_poly.type
_entity_poly.pdbx_seq_one_letter_code
_entity_poly.pdbx_strand_id
1 'polypeptide(L)'
;MHLTWPLLLPLPLLVWLPETNRGYQMLKSMGWQENGGLGPTGDGKVTPIATTFKTDRSGVGVQSTAKQARVTHFPAHDEQQARMAADGRSEAQRMQDRLARKRKQAEQYPLGLSKAQRKLQKQREQRRGRAIGHELYSEGLEGYEEFLR
;
A
#
# COMPACT_ATOMS: atom_id res chain seq x y z
N MET A 1 21.69 -17.72 48.77
CA MET A 1 20.49 -17.13 48.11
C MET A 1 20.91 -16.70 46.71
N HIS A 2 20.91 -17.64 45.75
CA HIS A 2 21.30 -17.34 44.37
C HIS A 2 20.05 -16.95 43.59
N LEU A 3 19.86 -15.65 43.38
CA LEU A 3 18.86 -15.12 42.46
C LEU A 3 19.39 -15.31 41.04
N THR A 4 19.06 -16.44 40.41
CA THR A 4 19.27 -16.63 38.98
C THR A 4 18.20 -15.83 38.24
N TRP A 5 18.58 -14.66 37.73
CA TRP A 5 17.74 -13.90 36.81
C TRP A 5 17.45 -14.79 35.59
N PRO A 6 16.19 -15.02 35.19
CA PRO A 6 15.93 -15.79 33.98
C PRO A 6 16.52 -15.00 32.82
N LEU A 7 17.39 -15.65 32.03
CA LEU A 7 17.74 -15.14 30.71
C LEU A 7 16.43 -14.88 29.97
N LEU A 8 16.10 -13.61 29.74
CA LEU A 8 15.15 -13.26 28.69
C LEU A 8 15.78 -13.75 27.38
N LEU A 9 15.47 -14.98 26.99
CA LEU A 9 15.65 -15.42 25.63
C LEU A 9 14.95 -14.37 24.76
N PRO A 10 15.64 -13.74 23.80
CA PRO A 10 14.99 -12.78 22.91
C PRO A 10 13.84 -13.52 22.24
N LEU A 11 12.62 -13.03 22.44
CA LEU A 11 11.42 -13.57 21.79
C LEU A 11 11.77 -13.78 20.31
N PRO A 12 11.55 -14.98 19.74
CA PRO A 12 11.82 -15.20 18.33
C PRO A 12 11.05 -14.11 17.59
N LEU A 13 11.78 -13.32 16.78
CA LEU A 13 11.23 -12.27 15.95
C LEU A 13 10.32 -12.93 14.92
N LEU A 14 9.09 -13.21 15.37
CA LEU A 14 8.05 -13.86 14.62
C LEU A 14 7.60 -12.90 13.55
N VAL A 15 7.55 -13.36 12.30
CA VAL A 15 6.94 -12.57 11.24
C VAL A 15 5.45 -12.57 11.50
N TRP A 16 4.97 -11.47 12.05
CA TRP A 16 3.55 -11.31 12.32
C TRP A 16 2.79 -11.17 10.99
N LEU A 17 2.07 -12.24 10.62
CA LEU A 17 1.13 -12.25 9.51
C LEU A 17 -0.29 -12.32 10.10
N PRO A 18 -1.18 -11.35 9.83
CA PRO A 18 -2.54 -11.42 10.33
C PRO A 18 -3.31 -12.56 9.67
N GLU A 19 -4.21 -13.21 10.40
CA GLU A 19 -5.03 -14.34 9.89
C GLU A 19 -5.92 -13.96 8.70
N THR A 20 -6.22 -12.66 8.53
CA THR A 20 -6.96 -12.12 7.39
C THR A 20 -6.13 -12.09 6.09
N ASN A 21 -4.81 -12.27 6.19
CA ASN A 21 -3.93 -12.32 5.04
C ASN A 21 -4.13 -13.64 4.28
N ARG A 22 -4.52 -13.56 3.00
CA ARG A 22 -4.71 -14.76 2.15
C ARG A 22 -3.46 -15.63 2.07
N GLY A 23 -2.26 -15.03 2.04
CA GLY A 23 -1.00 -15.75 2.04
C GLY A 23 -0.79 -16.55 3.33
N TYR A 24 -1.16 -16.00 4.48
CA TYR A 24 -1.14 -16.72 5.75
C TYR A 24 -2.07 -17.95 5.71
N GLN A 25 -3.30 -17.76 5.25
CA GLN A 25 -4.29 -18.84 5.13
C GLN A 25 -3.80 -19.96 4.20
N MET A 26 -3.17 -19.61 3.09
CA MET A 26 -2.56 -20.58 2.17
C MET A 26 -1.39 -21.32 2.79
N LEU A 27 -0.51 -20.63 3.54
CA LEU A 27 0.60 -21.29 4.22
C LEU A 27 0.08 -22.31 5.24
N LYS A 28 -0.89 -21.92 6.07
CA LYS A 28 -1.52 -22.79 7.07
C LYS A 28 -2.20 -24.01 6.43
N SER A 29 -2.88 -23.83 5.30
CA SER A 29 -3.54 -24.96 4.60
C SER A 29 -2.53 -25.96 4.00
N MET A 30 -1.31 -25.51 3.71
CA MET A 30 -0.20 -26.36 3.24
C MET A 30 0.60 -26.99 4.39
N GLY A 31 0.15 -26.85 5.65
CA GLY A 31 0.79 -27.46 6.82
C GLY A 31 1.95 -26.65 7.41
N TRP A 32 2.15 -25.40 6.99
CA TRP A 32 3.12 -24.51 7.64
C TRP A 32 2.67 -24.11 9.06
N GLN A 33 3.63 -24.03 9.98
CA GLN A 33 3.42 -23.66 11.38
C GLN A 33 4.12 -22.34 11.69
N GLU A 34 3.46 -21.49 12.48
CA GLU A 34 3.89 -20.12 12.75
C GLU A 34 5.18 -20.05 13.60
N ASN A 35 5.42 -21.06 14.43
CA ASN A 35 6.63 -21.20 15.24
C ASN A 35 7.85 -21.72 14.46
N GLY A 36 7.73 -21.99 13.16
CA GLY A 36 8.74 -22.68 12.36
C GLY A 36 9.10 -21.98 11.05
N GLY A 37 10.31 -22.27 10.58
CA GLY A 37 10.77 -21.93 9.24
C GLY A 37 10.07 -22.74 8.16
N LEU A 38 10.29 -22.35 6.91
CA LEU A 38 9.91 -23.15 5.75
C LEU A 38 10.93 -24.27 5.48
N GLY A 39 10.51 -25.33 4.79
CA GLY A 39 11.37 -26.45 4.41
C GLY A 39 11.01 -27.75 5.13
N PRO A 40 11.53 -28.91 4.69
CA PRO A 40 11.17 -30.23 5.23
C PRO A 40 11.45 -30.38 6.73
N THR A 41 12.51 -29.72 7.19
CA THR A 41 13.00 -29.70 8.58
C THR A 41 12.54 -28.47 9.35
N GLY A 42 11.82 -27.54 8.73
CA GLY A 42 11.36 -26.29 9.36
C GLY A 42 12.49 -25.34 9.78
N ASP A 43 13.68 -25.51 9.21
CA ASP A 43 14.93 -24.78 9.50
C ASP A 43 15.12 -23.53 8.62
N GLY A 44 14.21 -23.29 7.68
CA GLY A 44 14.21 -22.09 6.88
C GLY A 44 14.17 -20.83 7.72
N LYS A 45 14.74 -19.75 7.20
CA LYS A 45 14.77 -18.48 7.91
C LYS A 45 13.35 -17.97 8.17
N VAL A 46 13.02 -17.77 9.44
CA VAL A 46 11.70 -17.24 9.85
C VAL A 46 11.60 -15.76 9.52
N THR A 47 12.67 -14.99 9.71
CA THR A 47 12.69 -13.54 9.42
C THR A 47 13.06 -13.23 7.97
N PRO A 48 12.42 -12.23 7.36
CA PRO A 48 12.81 -11.78 6.03
C PRO A 48 14.23 -11.18 6.05
N ILE A 49 14.94 -11.29 4.93
CA ILE A 49 16.28 -10.73 4.78
C ILE A 49 16.18 -9.23 4.51
N ALA A 50 16.86 -8.44 5.33
CA ALA A 50 17.00 -7.00 5.08
C ALA A 50 17.89 -6.76 3.86
N THR A 51 17.44 -5.92 2.94
CA THR A 51 18.14 -5.60 1.68
C THR A 51 18.31 -4.10 1.52
N THR A 52 19.38 -3.69 0.83
CA THR A 52 19.65 -2.29 0.48
C THR A 52 19.26 -2.06 -0.97
N PHE A 53 18.34 -1.12 -1.21
CA PHE A 53 17.97 -0.76 -2.58
C PHE A 53 19.03 0.15 -3.19
N LYS A 54 19.62 -0.29 -4.29
CA LYS A 54 20.61 0.50 -5.03
C LYS A 54 19.90 1.52 -5.92
N THR A 55 20.05 2.80 -5.59
CA THR A 55 19.44 3.92 -6.33
C THR A 55 20.40 4.59 -7.31
N ASP A 56 21.69 4.29 -7.23
CA ASP A 56 22.74 4.97 -7.97
C ASP A 56 23.29 4.13 -9.13
N ARG A 57 24.13 4.78 -9.95
CA ARG A 57 24.78 4.17 -11.13
C ARG A 57 26.24 3.78 -10.88
N SER A 58 26.73 3.88 -9.64
CA SER A 58 28.12 3.55 -9.28
C SER A 58 28.41 2.05 -9.45
N GLY A 59 29.68 1.65 -9.49
CA GLY A 59 30.09 0.25 -9.49
C GLY A 59 29.72 -0.47 -8.19
N VAL A 60 29.59 -1.81 -8.23
CA VAL A 60 29.45 -2.62 -7.00
C VAL A 60 30.74 -2.47 -6.17
N GLY A 61 30.60 -2.26 -4.86
CA GLY A 61 31.75 -2.09 -3.95
C GLY A 61 32.10 -0.62 -3.65
N VAL A 62 31.52 0.34 -4.38
CA VAL A 62 31.59 1.76 -3.97
C VAL A 62 30.76 1.91 -2.69
N GLN A 63 31.34 2.54 -1.67
CA GLN A 63 30.65 2.81 -0.41
C GLN A 63 29.42 3.66 -0.71
N SER A 64 28.26 3.02 -0.64
CA SER A 64 27.01 3.69 -0.93
C SER A 64 26.66 4.62 0.23
N THR A 65 26.26 5.84 -0.07
CA THR A 65 25.57 6.70 0.91
C THR A 65 24.14 6.22 1.18
N ALA A 66 23.71 5.11 0.55
CA ALA A 66 22.38 4.54 0.72
C ALA A 66 22.14 4.11 2.17
N LYS A 67 20.88 4.28 2.56
CA LYS A 67 20.36 4.01 3.91
C LYS A 67 20.53 2.54 4.29
N GLN A 68 20.56 2.29 5.60
CA GLN A 68 20.60 0.98 6.25
C GLN A 68 19.74 -0.09 5.56
N ALA A 69 20.19 -1.34 5.58
CA ALA A 69 19.44 -2.48 5.04
C ALA A 69 18.06 -2.60 5.70
N ARG A 70 17.00 -2.84 4.91
CA ARG A 70 15.61 -2.92 5.41
C ARG A 70 14.87 -4.10 4.81
N VAL A 71 13.94 -4.66 5.59
CA VAL A 71 13.08 -5.78 5.19
C VAL A 71 12.17 -5.41 4.03
N THR A 72 11.63 -4.18 4.05
CA THR A 72 10.76 -3.67 2.99
C THR A 72 11.41 -2.46 2.34
N HIS A 73 11.33 -2.39 1.01
CA HIS A 73 11.67 -1.18 0.23
C HIS A 73 10.64 -0.07 0.40
N PHE A 74 9.51 -0.39 1.02
CA PHE A 74 8.48 0.57 1.37
C PHE A 74 8.73 1.11 2.78
N PRO A 75 8.52 2.41 3.00
CA PRO A 75 8.55 2.97 4.33
C PRO A 75 7.51 2.24 5.20
N ALA A 76 7.94 1.82 6.39
CA ALA A 76 7.01 1.36 7.41
C ALA A 76 6.09 2.53 7.80
N HIS A 77 4.86 2.23 8.20
CA HIS A 77 4.00 3.25 8.77
C HIS A 77 4.64 3.77 10.06
N ASP A 78 4.96 5.06 10.07
CA ASP A 78 5.50 5.75 11.21
C ASP A 78 4.50 6.82 11.67
N GLU A 79 3.90 6.62 12.84
CA GLU A 79 2.91 7.55 13.39
C GLU A 79 3.53 8.89 13.77
N GLN A 80 4.77 8.92 14.26
CA GLN A 80 5.44 10.16 14.62
C GLN A 80 5.70 10.98 13.35
N GLN A 81 6.14 10.32 12.28
CA GLN A 81 6.28 10.95 10.97
C GLN A 81 4.95 11.53 10.48
N ALA A 82 3.85 10.79 10.59
CA ALA A 82 2.52 11.28 10.18
C ALA A 82 2.11 12.53 10.96
N ARG A 83 2.32 12.55 12.28
CA ARG A 83 1.98 13.68 13.16
C ARG A 83 2.77 14.95 12.83
N MET A 84 4.02 14.81 12.36
CA MET A 84 4.87 15.94 11.97
C MET A 84 4.63 16.45 10.54
N ALA A 85 3.93 15.68 9.70
CA ALA A 85 3.66 16.06 8.32
C ALA A 85 2.48 17.03 8.22
N ALA A 86 2.58 18.03 7.34
CA ALA A 86 1.54 19.06 7.14
C ALA A 86 0.18 18.50 6.68
N ASP A 87 0.17 17.35 5.99
CA ASP A 87 -1.02 16.64 5.53
C ASP A 87 -1.47 15.52 6.51
N GLY A 88 -0.76 15.35 7.63
CA GLY A 88 -1.05 14.31 8.63
C GLY A 88 -0.76 12.89 8.16
N ARG A 89 0.02 12.70 7.08
CA ARG A 89 0.25 11.38 6.46
C ARG A 89 1.71 10.96 6.52
N SER A 90 1.94 9.71 6.91
CA SER A 90 3.26 9.08 6.78
C SER A 90 3.61 8.80 5.32
N GLU A 91 4.91 8.63 5.04
CA GLU A 91 5.38 8.24 3.71
C GLU A 91 4.79 6.88 3.27
N ALA A 92 4.54 5.98 4.22
CA ALA A 92 3.86 4.71 3.97
C ALA A 92 2.44 4.91 3.45
N GLN A 93 1.66 5.77 4.11
CA GLN A 93 0.30 6.10 3.69
C GLN A 93 0.26 6.75 2.30
N ARG A 94 1.17 7.69 2.04
CA ARG A 94 1.28 8.35 0.73
C ARG A 94 1.59 7.35 -0.39
N MET A 95 2.43 6.37 -0.11
CA MET A 95 2.76 5.31 -1.05
C MET A 95 1.58 4.36 -1.29
N GLN A 96 0.86 3.96 -0.24
CA GLN A 96 -0.36 3.16 -0.37
C GLN A 96 -1.42 3.89 -1.21
N ASP A 97 -1.64 5.19 -0.97
CA ASP A 97 -2.52 6.02 -1.77
C ASP A 97 -2.13 6.01 -3.25
N ARG A 98 -0.83 6.10 -3.55
CA ARG A 98 -0.30 6.04 -4.93
C ARG A 98 -0.60 4.68 -5.58
N LEU A 99 -0.39 3.58 -4.86
CA LEU A 99 -0.67 2.23 -5.36
C LEU A 99 -2.17 2.00 -5.57
N ALA A 100 -3.01 2.47 -4.64
CA ALA A 100 -4.46 2.38 -4.75
C ALA A 100 -4.99 3.18 -5.95
N ARG A 101 -4.47 4.40 -6.18
CA ARG A 101 -4.79 5.20 -7.38
C ARG A 101 -4.39 4.47 -8.66
N LYS A 102 -3.21 3.85 -8.69
CA LYS A 102 -2.72 3.08 -9.84
C LYS A 102 -3.60 1.85 -10.11
N ARG A 103 -4.04 1.14 -9.07
CA ARG A 103 -5.00 0.02 -9.17
C ARG A 103 -6.33 0.47 -9.74
N LYS A 104 -6.97 1.50 -9.16
CA LYS A 104 -8.22 2.08 -9.68
C LYS A 104 -8.09 2.51 -11.13
N GLN A 105 -6.97 3.13 -11.51
CA GLN A 105 -6.71 3.55 -12.88
C GLN A 105 -6.58 2.35 -13.85
N ALA A 106 -6.01 1.24 -13.40
CA ALA A 106 -5.91 0.01 -14.19
C ALA A 106 -7.26 -0.71 -14.32
N GLU A 107 -8.09 -0.69 -13.26
CA GLU A 107 -9.44 -1.26 -13.26
C GLU A 107 -10.40 -0.43 -14.14
N GLN A 108 -10.32 0.91 -14.08
CA GLN A 108 -11.18 1.79 -14.88
C GLN A 108 -10.92 1.69 -16.40
N TYR A 109 -9.72 1.27 -16.81
CA TYR A 109 -9.36 1.10 -18.22
C TYR A 109 -8.63 -0.22 -18.42
N PRO A 110 -9.35 -1.31 -18.78
CA PRO A 110 -8.72 -2.59 -19.04
C PRO A 110 -7.63 -2.47 -20.11
N LEU A 111 -6.61 -3.32 -20.00
CA LEU A 111 -5.45 -3.38 -20.90
C LEU A 111 -5.94 -3.51 -22.36
N GLY A 112 -5.74 -2.46 -23.17
CA GLY A 112 -6.15 -2.43 -24.58
C GLY A 112 -6.30 -1.04 -25.19
N LEU A 113 -6.73 -0.03 -24.42
CA LEU A 113 -6.85 1.34 -24.94
C LEU A 113 -5.55 2.14 -24.80
N SER A 114 -5.10 2.74 -25.91
CA SER A 114 -4.02 3.73 -25.95
C SER A 114 -4.38 4.97 -25.11
N LYS A 115 -3.37 5.69 -24.60
CA LYS A 115 -3.54 6.95 -23.84
C LYS A 115 -4.42 7.96 -24.58
N ALA A 116 -4.30 8.04 -25.91
CA ALA A 116 -5.10 8.93 -26.74
C ALA A 116 -6.58 8.53 -26.75
N GLN A 117 -6.85 7.23 -26.91
CA GLN A 117 -8.20 6.66 -26.90
C GLN A 117 -8.87 6.90 -25.53
N ARG A 118 -8.13 6.70 -24.43
CA ARG A 118 -8.61 6.98 -23.07
C ARG A 118 -9.00 8.45 -22.88
N LYS A 119 -8.18 9.38 -23.39
CA LYS A 119 -8.46 10.83 -23.29
C LYS A 119 -9.72 11.21 -24.07
N LEU A 120 -9.87 10.69 -25.28
CA LEU A 120 -11.04 10.94 -26.11
C LEU A 120 -12.33 10.40 -25.47
N GLN A 121 -12.27 9.18 -24.93
CA GLN A 121 -13.41 8.57 -24.24
C GLN A 121 -13.82 9.40 -23.01
N LYS A 122 -12.86 9.79 -22.16
CA LYS A 122 -13.11 10.65 -21.00
C LYS A 122 -13.73 11.99 -21.39
N GLN A 123 -13.30 12.59 -22.50
CA GLN A 123 -13.87 13.85 -22.99
C GLN A 123 -15.30 13.66 -23.48
N ARG A 124 -15.62 12.55 -24.16
CA ARG A 124 -17.00 12.22 -24.58
C ARG A 124 -17.90 12.01 -23.37
N GLU A 125 -17.42 11.29 -22.36
CA GLU A 125 -18.13 11.06 -21.09
C GLU A 125 -18.36 12.38 -20.33
N GLN A 126 -17.37 13.28 -20.26
CA GLN A 126 -17.56 14.61 -19.67
C GLN A 126 -18.58 15.46 -20.40
N ARG A 127 -18.58 15.44 -21.74
CA ARG A 127 -19.59 16.16 -22.53
C ARG A 127 -20.99 15.59 -22.29
N ARG A 128 -21.11 14.26 -22.19
CA ARG A 128 -22.37 13.61 -21.80
C ARG A 128 -22.81 13.98 -20.39
N GLY A 129 -21.93 13.89 -19.40
CA GLY A 129 -22.26 14.27 -18.02
C GLY A 129 -22.66 15.74 -17.88
N ARG A 130 -22.02 16.63 -18.65
CA ARG A 130 -22.38 18.06 -18.70
C ARG A 130 -23.72 18.30 -19.40
N ALA A 131 -24.01 17.57 -20.48
CA ALA A 131 -25.31 17.63 -21.15
C ALA A 131 -26.43 17.12 -20.24
N ILE A 132 -26.23 15.95 -19.61
CA ILE A 132 -27.18 15.37 -18.64
C ILE A 132 -27.38 16.31 -17.46
N GLY A 133 -26.33 16.88 -16.88
CA GLY A 133 -26.45 17.83 -15.77
C GLY A 133 -27.15 19.13 -16.17
N HIS A 134 -26.94 19.60 -17.40
CA HIS A 134 -27.71 20.72 -17.94
C HIS A 134 -29.19 20.32 -18.05
N GLU A 135 -29.52 19.23 -18.74
CA GLU A 135 -30.89 18.73 -18.88
C GLU A 135 -31.61 18.48 -17.54
N LEU A 136 -30.93 17.93 -16.53
CA LEU A 136 -31.54 17.61 -15.23
C LEU A 136 -31.79 18.84 -14.34
N TYR A 137 -30.97 19.89 -14.47
CA TYR A 137 -30.92 21.00 -13.51
C TYR A 137 -31.15 22.38 -14.12
N SER A 138 -31.28 22.51 -15.45
CA SER A 138 -31.57 23.80 -16.11
C SER A 138 -33.06 24.14 -16.16
N GLU A 139 -33.96 23.14 -16.13
CA GLU A 139 -35.42 23.36 -16.28
C GLU A 139 -36.20 23.47 -14.94
N GLY A 140 -35.53 23.50 -13.79
CA GLY A 140 -36.17 23.20 -12.50
C GLY A 140 -36.26 24.30 -11.43
N LEU A 141 -36.01 25.58 -11.74
CA LEU A 141 -35.99 26.65 -10.73
C LEU A 141 -37.02 27.77 -10.94
N GLU A 142 -37.90 27.67 -11.93
CA GLU A 142 -38.84 28.76 -12.28
C GLU A 142 -40.08 28.87 -11.36
N GLY A 143 -40.11 28.19 -10.20
CA GLY A 143 -41.27 28.20 -9.30
C GLY A 143 -41.00 28.01 -7.80
N TYR A 144 -39.73 27.87 -7.38
CA TYR A 144 -39.40 27.69 -5.96
C TYR A 144 -39.29 29.01 -5.18
N GLU A 145 -39.24 30.14 -5.88
CA GLU A 145 -39.21 31.48 -5.28
C GLU A 145 -40.53 31.83 -4.55
N GLU A 146 -41.65 31.19 -4.90
CA GLU A 146 -42.95 31.41 -4.23
C GLU A 146 -43.09 30.71 -2.87
N PHE A 147 -42.25 29.71 -2.58
CA PHE A 147 -42.34 28.92 -1.33
C PHE A 147 -41.40 29.38 -0.21
N LEU A 148 -40.58 30.42 -0.45
CA LEU A 148 -39.64 30.98 0.52
C LEU A 148 -40.07 32.33 1.12
N ARG A 149 -41.34 32.72 0.96
CA ARG A 149 -41.95 33.90 1.58
C ARG A 149 -42.94 33.50 2.67
#